data_AF-A0A820FG20-F1
#
_entry.id   AF-A0A820FG20-F1
#
_cell.length_a   1.000
_cell.length_b   1.000
_cell.length_c   1.000
_cell.angle_alpha   90.00
_cell.angle_beta   90.00
_cell.angle_gamma   90.00
#
_symmetry.space_group_name_H-M   'P 1'
#
loop_
_entity.id
_entity.type
_entity.pdbx_description
1 polymer ?
#
loop_
_entity_poly.entity_id
_entity_poly.type
_entity_poly.pdbx_seq_one_letter_code
_entity_poly.pdbx_strand_id
1 'polypeptide(L)'
;GENIRKNIMFCFTNSRSTFYSPGNSGSLLRKMFKKLMIEDIPFDKSNTFCFDNESFRYLVALENGIEFDENEENEYEQSWTNSSLECNRFIKHICEEVKCCFESKWQSIEHAQFKISEIIRPMLETTRNIYRNITLLRKNTTNRIIKLNPTILSKSLTICYQCERIPKRFSDFWILPDDLHTFSETCHDCDCPQKKHIDVDYELDYQLIDSGDSDDFKIMII
;
A
#
# COMPACT_ATOMS: atom_id res chain seq x y z
N GLY A 1 15.24 6.42 -11.07
CA GLY A 1 15.59 7.83 -11.30
C GLY A 1 16.97 8.11 -10.74
N GLU A 2 17.71 9.03 -11.33
CA GLU A 2 19.10 9.40 -11.00
C GLU A 2 19.28 9.81 -9.52
N ASN A 3 18.25 10.39 -8.89
CA ASN A 3 18.24 10.76 -7.47
C ASN A 3 18.07 9.59 -6.49
N ILE A 4 17.55 8.44 -6.91
CA ILE A 4 17.31 7.28 -6.01
C ILE A 4 18.63 6.65 -5.58
N ARG A 5 19.64 6.66 -6.45
CA ARG A 5 20.96 6.04 -6.21
C ARG A 5 21.68 6.64 -5.01
N LYS A 6 21.48 7.94 -4.75
CA LYS A 6 22.10 8.68 -3.64
C LYS A 6 21.45 8.39 -2.28
N ASN A 7 20.26 7.79 -2.28
CA ASN A 7 19.53 7.43 -1.06
C ASN A 7 19.71 5.95 -0.67
N ILE A 8 20.59 5.22 -1.38
CA ILE A 8 20.89 3.83 -1.05
C ILE A 8 21.82 3.82 0.16
N MET A 9 21.39 3.11 1.20
CA MET A 9 22.13 2.89 2.44
C MET A 9 22.48 1.41 2.55
N PHE A 10 23.65 1.10 3.10
CA PHE A 10 24.12 -0.27 3.30
C PHE A 10 24.17 -0.59 4.79
N CYS A 11 23.38 -1.57 5.21
CA CYS A 11 23.34 -2.03 6.58
C CYS A 11 23.94 -3.42 6.66
N PHE A 12 25.02 -3.57 7.43
CA PHE A 12 25.66 -4.86 7.71
C PHE A 12 25.34 -5.27 9.14
N THR A 13 24.92 -6.51 9.33
CA THR A 13 24.70 -7.11 10.65
C THR A 13 25.84 -8.07 10.99
N ASN A 14 25.91 -8.55 12.24
CA ASN A 14 26.96 -9.45 12.72
C ASN A 14 28.38 -8.88 12.50
N SER A 15 28.52 -7.57 12.72
CA SER A 15 29.74 -6.84 12.38
C SER A 15 30.85 -6.95 13.42
N ARG A 16 30.60 -7.58 14.59
CA ARG A 16 31.62 -7.79 15.63
C ARG A 16 32.82 -8.60 15.13
N SER A 17 32.56 -9.67 14.38
CA SER A 17 33.60 -10.52 13.77
C SER A 17 34.49 -9.78 12.77
N THR A 18 34.03 -8.61 12.29
CA THR A 18 34.72 -7.77 11.33
C THR A 18 35.09 -6.40 11.92
N PHE A 19 35.19 -6.30 13.26
CA PHE A 19 35.52 -5.07 13.99
C PHE A 19 34.62 -3.89 13.60
N TYR A 20 33.32 -4.13 13.53
CA TYR A 20 32.29 -3.15 13.16
C TYR A 20 32.51 -2.53 11.78
N SER A 21 32.97 -3.36 10.83
CA SER A 21 33.15 -2.98 9.44
C SER A 21 32.40 -3.94 8.49
N PRO A 22 32.15 -3.56 7.23
CA PRO A 22 31.50 -4.42 6.25
C PRO A 22 32.26 -5.73 5.92
N GLY A 23 33.54 -5.83 6.31
CA GLY A 23 34.39 -6.99 6.08
C GLY A 23 34.40 -7.49 4.64
N ASN A 24 34.35 -8.82 4.48
CA ASN A 24 34.38 -9.48 3.18
C ASN A 24 33.18 -9.12 2.30
N SER A 25 32.00 -8.92 2.89
CA SER A 25 30.78 -8.53 2.17
C SER A 25 30.94 -7.17 1.50
N GLY A 26 31.56 -6.20 2.18
CA GLY A 26 31.88 -4.91 1.58
C GLY A 26 32.86 -5.02 0.40
N SER A 27 33.86 -5.90 0.50
CA SER A 27 34.81 -6.14 -0.60
C SER A 27 34.13 -6.75 -1.83
N LEU A 28 33.17 -7.67 -1.61
CA LEU A 28 32.40 -8.31 -2.66
C LEU A 28 31.48 -7.30 -3.37
N LEU A 29 30.81 -6.44 -2.61
CA LEU A 29 29.98 -5.36 -3.15
C LEU A 29 30.80 -4.39 -4.03
N ARG A 30 31.99 -3.99 -3.60
CA ARG A 30 32.90 -3.16 -4.42
C ARG A 30 33.27 -3.84 -5.74
N LYS A 31 33.58 -5.14 -5.71
CA LYS A 31 33.86 -5.92 -6.93
C LYS A 31 32.63 -6.00 -7.84
N MET A 32 31.44 -6.17 -7.26
CA MET A 32 30.18 -6.21 -7.99
C MET A 32 29.88 -4.88 -8.68
N PHE A 33 30.01 -3.74 -7.99
CA PHE A 33 29.83 -2.41 -8.60
C PHE A 33 30.79 -2.17 -9.75
N LYS A 34 32.06 -2.55 -9.59
CA LYS A 34 33.05 -2.46 -10.67
C LYS A 34 32.70 -3.35 -11.87
N LYS A 35 32.19 -4.57 -11.63
CA LYS A 35 31.78 -5.49 -12.71
C LYS A 35 30.57 -4.98 -13.49
N LEU A 36 29.64 -4.32 -12.79
CA LEU A 36 28.39 -3.81 -13.37
C LEU A 36 28.51 -2.35 -13.87
N MET A 37 29.70 -1.74 -13.80
CA MET A 37 29.93 -0.33 -14.16
C MET A 37 28.97 0.63 -13.42
N ILE A 38 28.72 0.34 -12.14
CA ILE A 38 27.90 1.18 -11.28
C ILE A 38 28.83 2.16 -10.57
N GLU A 39 28.87 3.41 -11.03
CA GLU A 39 29.75 4.45 -10.48
C GLU A 39 29.01 5.45 -9.56
N ASP A 40 27.68 5.55 -9.68
CA ASP A 40 26.90 6.60 -9.01
C ASP A 40 26.28 6.21 -7.65
N ILE A 41 26.54 4.99 -7.16
CA ILE A 41 26.08 4.57 -5.84
C ILE A 41 27.24 4.79 -4.86
N PRO A 42 27.13 5.74 -3.91
CA PRO A 42 28.16 5.92 -2.90
C PRO A 42 28.30 4.62 -2.09
N PHE A 43 29.53 4.26 -1.73
CA PHE A 43 29.79 3.12 -0.85
C PHE A 43 30.99 3.44 0.03
N ASP A 44 30.74 4.31 0.99
CA ASP A 44 31.71 4.79 1.96
C ASP A 44 31.07 4.87 3.36
N LYS A 45 31.79 5.44 4.33
CA LYS A 45 31.33 5.48 5.72
C LYS A 45 30.04 6.28 5.88
N SER A 46 29.76 7.29 5.04
CA SER A 46 28.58 8.16 5.17
C SER A 46 27.26 7.39 5.04
N ASN A 47 27.18 6.44 4.12
CA ASN A 47 25.96 5.68 3.81
C ASN A 47 26.06 4.19 4.15
N THR A 48 27.10 3.79 4.91
CA THR A 48 27.31 2.41 5.35
C THR A 48 27.27 2.33 6.86
N PHE A 49 26.45 1.45 7.40
CA PHE A 49 26.17 1.28 8.83
C PHE A 49 26.38 -0.17 9.23
N CYS A 50 27.04 -0.41 10.35
CA CYS A 50 27.40 -1.74 10.82
C CYS A 50 26.83 -1.95 12.22
N PHE A 51 25.97 -2.96 12.34
CA PHE A 51 25.27 -3.30 13.57
C PHE A 51 25.77 -4.65 14.08
N ASP A 52 25.71 -4.82 15.40
CA ASP A 52 25.87 -6.11 16.04
C ASP A 52 24.56 -6.52 16.72
N ASN A 53 24.31 -7.83 16.78
CA ASN A 53 23.08 -8.40 17.34
C ASN A 53 23.33 -9.15 18.67
N GLU A 54 24.58 -9.25 19.11
CA GLU A 54 24.92 -10.00 20.34
C GLU A 54 24.33 -9.37 21.59
N SER A 55 24.18 -8.04 21.66
CA SER A 55 23.53 -7.40 22.81
C SER A 55 22.04 -7.74 22.94
N PHE A 56 21.34 -7.97 21.81
CA PHE A 56 19.96 -8.44 21.86
C PHE A 56 19.89 -9.89 22.32
N ARG A 57 20.84 -10.73 21.88
CA ARG A 57 20.94 -12.12 22.33
C ARG A 57 21.23 -12.21 23.82
N TYR A 58 22.11 -11.34 24.32
CA TYR A 58 22.41 -11.20 25.74
C TYR A 58 21.16 -10.87 26.58
N LEU A 59 20.37 -9.88 26.16
CA LEU A 59 19.12 -9.52 26.86
C LEU A 59 18.13 -10.70 26.94
N VAL A 60 17.98 -11.45 25.85
CA VAL A 60 17.13 -12.65 25.83
C VAL A 60 17.70 -13.74 26.73
N ALA A 61 19.02 -13.91 26.77
CA ALA A 61 19.66 -14.91 27.63
C ALA A 61 19.48 -14.60 29.12
N LEU A 62 19.59 -13.33 29.51
CA LEU A 62 19.29 -12.88 30.88
C LEU A 62 17.83 -13.16 31.28
N GLU A 63 16.88 -12.91 30.38
CA GLU A 63 15.46 -13.23 30.62
C GLU A 63 15.22 -14.74 30.84
N ASN A 64 16.03 -15.58 30.20
CA ASN A 64 16.01 -17.03 30.36
C ASN A 64 16.83 -17.54 31.56
N GLY A 65 17.39 -16.64 32.39
CA GLY A 65 18.16 -17.01 33.58
C GLY A 65 19.54 -17.59 33.29
N ILE A 66 20.13 -17.25 32.14
CA ILE A 66 21.52 -17.60 31.83
C ILE A 66 22.44 -16.61 32.54
N GLU A 67 23.39 -17.14 33.32
CA GLU A 67 24.43 -16.36 33.99
C GLU A 67 25.64 -16.18 33.07
N PHE A 68 26.26 -15.01 33.14
CA PHE A 68 27.45 -14.63 32.38
C PHE A 68 28.54 -14.18 33.35
N ASP A 69 29.80 -14.34 32.95
CA ASP A 69 30.91 -13.77 33.72
C ASP A 69 31.14 -12.28 33.40
N GLU A 70 31.93 -11.60 34.24
CA GLU A 70 32.20 -10.16 34.09
C GLU A 70 32.86 -9.81 32.75
N ASN A 71 33.65 -10.71 32.15
CA ASN A 71 34.26 -10.45 30.85
C ASN A 71 33.21 -10.54 29.74
N GLU A 72 32.34 -11.54 29.78
CA GLU A 72 31.24 -11.72 28.83
C GLU A 72 30.28 -10.52 28.89
N GLU A 73 29.89 -10.06 30.09
CA GLU A 73 29.06 -8.87 30.26
C GLU A 73 29.67 -7.63 29.62
N ASN A 74 30.96 -7.38 29.86
CA ASN A 74 31.70 -6.26 29.27
C ASN A 74 31.70 -6.32 27.72
N GLU A 75 31.82 -7.51 27.14
CA GLU A 75 31.77 -7.70 25.69
C GLU A 75 30.39 -7.36 25.10
N TYR A 76 29.31 -7.77 25.77
CA TYR A 76 27.94 -7.46 25.34
C TYR A 76 27.59 -5.99 25.52
N GLU A 77 28.09 -5.34 26.58
CA GLU A 77 27.97 -3.90 26.81
C GLU A 77 28.70 -3.10 25.71
N GLN A 78 29.90 -3.54 25.33
CA GLN A 78 30.64 -2.93 24.24
C GLN A 78 29.91 -3.07 22.89
N SER A 79 29.36 -4.25 22.62
CA SER A 79 28.50 -4.49 21.44
C SER A 79 27.29 -3.56 21.43
N TRP A 80 26.67 -3.32 22.59
CA TRP A 80 25.48 -2.50 22.72
C TRP A 80 25.81 -1.04 22.42
N THR A 81 26.89 -0.56 23.04
CA THR A 81 27.37 0.80 22.87
C THR A 81 27.68 1.09 21.40
N ASN A 82 28.42 0.21 20.73
CA ASN A 82 28.75 0.38 19.31
C ASN A 82 27.51 0.37 18.43
N SER A 83 26.61 -0.59 18.62
CA SER A 83 25.39 -0.72 17.81
C SER A 83 24.42 0.45 18.04
N SER A 84 24.31 0.95 19.26
CA SER A 84 23.49 2.11 19.61
C SER A 84 24.03 3.40 18.99
N LEU A 85 25.36 3.61 19.06
CA LEU A 85 26.01 4.76 18.39
C LEU A 85 25.81 4.71 16.87
N GLU A 86 25.96 3.54 16.26
CA GLU A 86 25.73 3.34 14.83
C GLU A 86 24.26 3.52 14.45
N CYS A 87 23.32 3.10 15.30
CA CYS A 87 21.88 3.33 15.11
C CYS A 87 21.54 4.82 15.16
N ASN A 88 22.08 5.55 16.13
CA ASN A 88 21.91 7.00 16.19
C ASN A 88 22.50 7.71 14.96
N ARG A 89 23.65 7.24 14.47
CA ARG A 89 24.26 7.73 13.23
C ARG A 89 23.37 7.45 12.01
N PHE A 90 22.78 6.26 11.95
CA PHE A 90 21.86 5.85 10.90
C PHE A 90 20.57 6.70 10.89
N ILE A 91 19.94 6.88 12.05
CA ILE A 91 18.74 7.72 12.20
C ILE A 91 19.06 9.16 11.80
N LYS A 92 20.19 9.70 12.29
CA LYS A 92 20.63 11.05 11.93
C LYS A 92 20.80 11.20 10.42
N HIS A 93 21.44 10.25 9.76
CA HIS A 93 21.60 10.25 8.30
C HIS A 93 20.23 10.25 7.59
N ILE A 94 19.29 9.41 8.02
CA ILE A 94 17.92 9.38 7.46
C ILE A 94 17.21 10.72 7.64
N CYS A 95 17.28 11.32 8.83
CA CYS A 95 16.53 12.53 9.15
C CYS A 95 17.12 13.79 8.52
N GLU A 96 18.45 13.89 8.41
CA GLU A 96 19.13 15.12 8.03
C GLU A 96 19.70 15.09 6.60
N GLU A 97 20.17 13.94 6.12
CA GLU A 97 20.97 13.86 4.90
C GLU A 97 20.24 13.20 3.73
N VAL A 98 19.33 12.25 4.02
CA VAL A 98 18.49 11.65 2.99
C VAL A 98 17.52 12.70 2.50
N LYS A 99 17.87 13.32 1.36
CA LYS A 99 16.91 14.07 0.55
C LYS A 99 15.88 13.07 0.06
N CYS A 100 14.80 12.99 0.81
CA CYS A 100 13.55 12.42 0.37
C CYS A 100 13.37 12.73 -1.13
N CYS A 101 13.31 11.70 -1.97
CA CYS A 101 13.00 11.85 -3.40
C CYS A 101 11.55 12.35 -3.63
N PHE A 102 10.91 12.86 -2.57
CA PHE A 102 9.61 13.48 -2.54
C PHE A 102 9.71 14.90 -3.11
N GLU A 103 9.97 15.00 -4.41
CA GLU A 103 9.43 16.13 -5.14
C GLU A 103 7.90 16.07 -4.98
N SER A 104 7.33 17.03 -4.25
CA SER A 104 5.89 17.18 -3.97
C SER A 104 4.99 17.02 -5.21
N LYS A 105 5.55 17.31 -6.39
CA LYS A 105 4.92 17.16 -7.70
C LYS A 105 4.57 15.71 -8.04
N TRP A 106 5.43 14.74 -7.71
CA TRP A 106 5.19 13.32 -8.02
C TRP A 106 4.11 12.73 -7.12
N GLN A 107 4.15 13.04 -5.82
CA GLN A 107 3.05 12.71 -4.92
C GLN A 107 1.75 13.37 -5.38
N SER A 108 1.78 14.64 -5.79
CA SER A 108 0.56 15.32 -6.28
C SER A 108 -0.02 14.67 -7.53
N ILE A 109 0.80 14.24 -8.49
CA ILE A 109 0.31 13.61 -9.73
C ILE A 109 -0.15 12.17 -9.47
N GLU A 110 0.65 11.35 -8.79
CA GLU A 110 0.28 9.95 -8.50
C GLU A 110 -0.93 9.89 -7.56
N HIS A 111 -0.96 10.75 -6.53
CA HIS A 111 -2.13 10.90 -5.67
C HIS A 111 -3.34 11.40 -6.44
N ALA A 112 -3.20 12.36 -7.36
CA ALA A 112 -4.31 12.79 -8.20
C ALA A 112 -4.79 11.67 -9.12
N GLN A 113 -3.90 10.88 -9.72
CA GLN A 113 -4.25 9.72 -10.53
C GLN A 113 -5.01 8.67 -9.71
N PHE A 114 -4.53 8.38 -8.51
CA PHE A 114 -5.19 7.49 -7.56
C PHE A 114 -6.59 8.00 -7.20
N LYS A 115 -6.72 9.28 -6.82
CA LYS A 115 -8.00 9.93 -6.51
C LYS A 115 -8.97 9.93 -7.69
N ILE A 116 -8.49 10.17 -8.91
CA ILE A 116 -9.29 10.08 -10.12
C ILE A 116 -9.80 8.65 -10.30
N SER A 117 -8.95 7.64 -10.10
CA SER A 117 -9.33 6.23 -10.23
C SER A 117 -10.41 5.81 -9.22
N GLU A 118 -10.33 6.28 -7.96
CA GLU A 118 -11.33 6.02 -6.92
C GLU A 118 -12.71 6.62 -7.29
N ILE A 119 -12.73 7.80 -7.91
CA ILE A 119 -13.97 8.54 -8.20
C ILE A 119 -14.66 8.09 -9.49
N ILE A 120 -13.94 7.47 -10.44
CA ILE A 120 -14.50 7.04 -11.73
C ILE A 120 -15.73 6.13 -11.55
N ARG A 121 -15.64 5.10 -10.70
CA ARG A 121 -16.74 4.15 -10.49
C ARG A 121 -18.00 4.81 -9.92
N PRO A 122 -17.97 5.53 -8.77
CA PRO A 122 -19.17 6.15 -8.22
C PRO A 122 -19.77 7.22 -9.14
N MET A 123 -18.97 7.95 -9.92
CA MET A 123 -19.48 8.90 -10.92
C MET A 123 -20.25 8.20 -12.04
N LEU A 124 -19.70 7.11 -12.59
CA LEU A 124 -20.36 6.34 -13.65
C LEU A 124 -21.66 5.70 -13.15
N GLU A 125 -21.68 5.17 -11.93
CA GLU A 125 -22.89 4.58 -11.34
C GLU A 125 -23.98 5.63 -11.07
N THR A 126 -23.60 6.79 -10.55
CA THR A 126 -24.51 7.93 -10.36
C THR A 126 -25.08 8.39 -11.69
N THR A 127 -24.24 8.53 -12.71
CA THR A 127 -24.64 8.94 -14.07
C THR A 127 -25.62 7.94 -14.68
N ARG A 128 -25.31 6.63 -14.60
CA ARG A 128 -26.20 5.56 -15.05
C ARG A 128 -27.55 5.62 -14.34
N ASN A 129 -27.56 5.84 -13.02
CA ASN A 129 -28.78 5.94 -12.24
C ASN A 129 -29.64 7.16 -12.60
N ILE A 130 -29.00 8.32 -12.85
CA ILE A 130 -29.69 9.52 -13.33
C ILE A 130 -30.41 9.22 -14.66
N TYR A 131 -29.72 8.59 -15.62
CA TYR A 131 -30.35 8.25 -16.91
C TYR A 131 -31.48 7.23 -16.77
N ARG A 132 -31.36 6.25 -15.87
CA ARG A 132 -32.45 5.31 -15.54
C ARG A 132 -33.66 6.07 -15.01
N ASN A 133 -33.48 6.96 -14.03
CA ASN A 133 -34.55 7.75 -13.44
C ASN A 133 -35.21 8.69 -14.45
N ILE A 134 -34.43 9.38 -15.29
CA ILE A 134 -34.97 10.19 -16.39
C ILE A 134 -35.85 9.35 -17.33
N THR A 135 -35.42 8.12 -17.64
CA THR A 135 -36.18 7.21 -18.51
C THR A 135 -37.47 6.74 -17.86
N LEU A 136 -37.45 6.41 -16.56
CA LEU A 136 -38.64 6.04 -15.80
C LEU A 136 -39.67 7.18 -15.75
N LEU A 137 -39.21 8.40 -15.45
CA LEU A 137 -40.06 9.59 -15.41
C LEU A 137 -40.67 9.89 -16.79
N ARG A 138 -39.86 9.83 -17.87
CA ARG A 138 -40.35 10.07 -19.24
C ARG A 138 -41.37 9.05 -19.71
N LYS A 139 -41.27 7.80 -19.27
CA LYS A 139 -42.22 6.74 -19.63
C LYS A 139 -43.54 6.82 -18.83
N ASN A 140 -43.73 7.83 -17.97
CA ASN A 140 -44.91 8.03 -17.11
C ASN A 140 -45.35 6.75 -16.39
N THR A 141 -44.42 5.83 -16.11
CA THR A 141 -44.77 4.49 -15.63
C THR A 141 -45.12 4.50 -14.15
N THR A 142 -44.45 5.36 -13.37
CA THR A 142 -44.65 5.57 -11.92
C THR A 142 -43.97 6.87 -11.50
N ASN A 143 -44.50 7.58 -10.50
CA ASN A 143 -43.80 8.72 -9.85
C ASN A 143 -42.72 8.24 -8.87
N ARG A 144 -41.93 7.23 -9.29
CA ARG A 144 -40.95 6.51 -8.48
C ARG A 144 -39.55 6.71 -9.04
N ILE A 145 -38.57 6.77 -8.17
CA ILE A 145 -37.15 6.91 -8.51
C ILE A 145 -36.35 5.74 -7.94
N ILE A 146 -35.30 5.34 -8.65
CA ILE A 146 -34.33 4.36 -8.17
C ILE A 146 -33.32 5.08 -7.29
N LYS A 147 -33.24 4.69 -6.03
CA LYS A 147 -32.23 5.07 -5.05
C LYS A 147 -31.09 4.05 -5.07
N LEU A 148 -29.85 4.55 -5.15
CA LEU A 148 -28.64 3.75 -4.96
C LEU A 148 -28.31 3.70 -3.47
N ASN A 149 -28.05 2.51 -2.95
CA ASN A 149 -27.59 2.31 -1.57
C ASN A 149 -26.25 1.55 -1.58
N PRO A 150 -25.13 2.23 -1.35
CA PRO A 150 -23.84 1.54 -1.23
C PRO A 150 -23.72 0.84 0.13
N THR A 151 -23.25 -0.41 0.10
CA THR A 151 -22.89 -1.19 1.30
C THR A 151 -21.39 -1.42 1.31
N ILE A 152 -20.72 -0.96 2.37
CA ILE A 152 -19.27 -1.13 2.55
C ILE A 152 -18.97 -2.62 2.75
N LEU A 153 -18.00 -3.12 2.00
CA LEU A 153 -17.58 -4.52 2.05
C LEU A 153 -16.49 -4.71 3.12
N SER A 154 -16.64 -5.74 3.94
CA SER A 154 -15.65 -6.10 4.96
C SER A 154 -14.48 -6.92 4.41
N LYS A 155 -14.58 -7.38 3.16
CA LYS A 155 -13.58 -8.19 2.46
C LYS A 155 -13.21 -7.51 1.15
N SER A 156 -11.96 -7.67 0.73
CA SER A 156 -11.50 -7.24 -0.60
C SER A 156 -12.19 -8.09 -1.67
N LEU A 157 -13.12 -7.48 -2.39
CA LEU A 157 -13.76 -8.07 -3.57
C LEU A 157 -13.30 -7.32 -4.82
N THR A 158 -13.46 -7.96 -5.96
CA THR A 158 -13.06 -7.41 -7.26
C THR A 158 -14.17 -7.51 -8.27
N ILE A 159 -14.18 -6.63 -9.27
CA ILE A 159 -15.06 -6.75 -10.45
C ILE A 159 -14.23 -7.18 -11.65
N CYS A 160 -14.73 -8.17 -12.40
CA CYS A 160 -14.20 -8.54 -13.70
C CYS A 160 -15.15 -8.09 -14.82
N TYR A 161 -14.69 -7.18 -15.70
CA TYR A 161 -15.50 -6.73 -16.83
C TYR A 161 -15.58 -7.71 -18.01
N GLN A 162 -14.82 -8.80 -17.98
CA GLN A 162 -14.84 -9.84 -19.03
C GLN A 162 -15.84 -10.96 -18.73
N CYS A 163 -16.27 -11.08 -17.48
CA CYS A 163 -17.28 -12.05 -17.09
C CYS A 163 -18.65 -11.62 -17.59
N GLU A 164 -19.45 -12.61 -17.97
CA GLU A 164 -20.82 -12.38 -18.40
C GLU A 164 -21.64 -11.94 -17.19
N ARG A 165 -22.21 -10.74 -17.29
CA ARG A 165 -23.07 -10.21 -16.24
C ARG A 165 -24.49 -10.70 -16.44
N ILE A 166 -25.12 -11.12 -15.35
CA ILE A 166 -26.50 -11.63 -15.38
C ILE A 166 -27.45 -10.54 -14.88
N PRO A 167 -28.49 -10.17 -15.65
CA PRO A 167 -29.51 -9.25 -15.17
C PRO A 167 -30.19 -9.78 -13.91
N LYS A 168 -30.22 -8.98 -12.84
CA LYS A 168 -30.98 -9.26 -11.62
C LYS A 168 -32.22 -8.37 -11.57
N ARG A 169 -33.34 -8.96 -11.12
CA ARG A 169 -34.59 -8.24 -10.93
C ARG A 169 -34.61 -7.60 -9.55
N PHE A 170 -34.74 -6.28 -9.51
CA PHE A 170 -34.94 -5.49 -8.30
C PHE A 170 -36.38 -4.98 -8.31
N SER A 171 -37.24 -5.57 -7.48
CA SER A 171 -38.66 -5.23 -7.45
C SER A 171 -39.29 -5.32 -8.86
N ASP A 172 -39.64 -4.17 -9.44
CA ASP A 172 -40.35 -4.06 -10.72
C ASP A 172 -39.43 -3.80 -11.93
N PHE A 173 -38.11 -3.79 -11.76
CA PHE A 173 -37.17 -3.46 -12.83
C PHE A 173 -35.94 -4.38 -12.83
N TRP A 174 -35.24 -4.41 -13.97
CA TRP A 174 -34.03 -5.21 -14.16
C TRP A 174 -32.81 -4.32 -14.17
N ILE A 175 -31.78 -4.75 -13.46
CA ILE A 175 -30.46 -4.12 -13.46
C ILE A 175 -29.44 -5.19 -13.84
N LEU A 176 -28.40 -4.77 -14.53
CA LEU A 176 -27.20 -5.56 -14.74
C LEU A 176 -26.19 -5.15 -13.66
N PRO A 177 -26.18 -5.80 -12.47
CA PRO A 177 -25.25 -5.44 -11.40
C PRO A 177 -23.82 -5.82 -11.78
N ASP A 178 -22.87 -5.30 -11.00
CA ASP A 178 -21.50 -5.80 -11.03
C ASP A 178 -21.45 -7.20 -10.39
N ASP A 179 -20.73 -8.12 -11.01
CA ASP A 179 -20.45 -9.43 -10.42
C ASP A 179 -19.15 -9.34 -9.61
N LEU A 180 -19.30 -9.54 -8.31
CA LEU A 180 -18.21 -9.45 -7.35
C LEU A 180 -17.51 -10.79 -7.24
N HIS A 181 -16.19 -10.76 -7.37
CA HIS A 181 -15.30 -11.90 -7.29
C HIS A 181 -14.44 -11.83 -6.03
N THR A 182 -14.25 -12.98 -5.38
CA THR A 182 -13.33 -13.14 -4.26
C THR A 182 -11.91 -13.33 -4.80
N PHE A 183 -10.99 -12.48 -4.34
CA PHE A 183 -9.61 -12.46 -4.84
C PHE A 183 -8.61 -12.67 -3.71
N SER A 184 -7.70 -13.65 -3.85
CA SER A 184 -6.55 -13.82 -2.95
C SER A 184 -5.23 -13.72 -3.71
N GLU A 185 -4.87 -14.75 -4.46
CA GLU A 185 -3.70 -14.80 -5.38
C GLU A 185 -4.14 -15.07 -6.84
N THR A 186 -5.25 -15.76 -6.99
CA THR A 186 -5.98 -15.98 -8.24
C THR A 186 -7.46 -15.69 -7.98
N CYS A 187 -8.21 -15.41 -9.04
CA CYS A 187 -9.66 -15.27 -8.92
C CYS A 187 -10.28 -16.65 -8.78
N HIS A 188 -11.07 -16.87 -7.72
CA HIS A 188 -11.76 -18.16 -7.50
C HIS A 188 -13.04 -18.30 -8.33
N ASP A 189 -13.51 -17.17 -8.89
CA ASP A 189 -14.78 -17.09 -9.62
C ASP A 189 -14.59 -17.06 -11.15
N CYS A 190 -13.36 -16.83 -11.65
CA CYS A 190 -13.07 -16.88 -13.09
C CYS A 190 -11.58 -17.10 -13.41
N ASP A 191 -11.30 -17.59 -14.63
CA ASP A 191 -9.93 -17.79 -15.14
C ASP A 191 -9.29 -16.51 -15.73
N CYS A 192 -9.85 -15.32 -15.45
CA CYS A 192 -9.30 -14.07 -15.98
C CYS A 192 -8.02 -13.65 -15.22
N PRO A 193 -7.02 -13.05 -15.90
CA PRO A 193 -5.80 -12.61 -15.23
C PRO A 193 -6.09 -11.46 -14.25
N GLN A 194 -5.32 -11.38 -13.16
CA GLN A 194 -5.48 -10.36 -12.10
C GLN A 194 -5.58 -8.92 -12.65
N LYS A 195 -4.80 -8.58 -13.69
CA LYS A 195 -4.81 -7.25 -14.33
C LYS A 195 -6.17 -6.83 -14.92
N LYS A 196 -7.13 -7.74 -15.00
CA LYS A 196 -8.49 -7.50 -15.50
C LYS A 196 -9.52 -7.32 -14.39
N HIS A 197 -9.10 -7.50 -13.14
CA HIS A 197 -9.88 -7.29 -11.96
C HIS A 197 -9.63 -5.88 -11.42
N ILE A 198 -10.70 -5.23 -10.96
CA ILE A 198 -10.63 -3.95 -10.26
C ILE A 198 -11.10 -4.16 -8.85
N ASP A 199 -10.30 -3.73 -7.87
CA ASP A 199 -10.66 -3.79 -6.46
C ASP A 199 -11.86 -2.92 -6.16
N VAL A 200 -12.71 -3.43 -5.27
CA VAL A 200 -13.96 -2.78 -4.89
C VAL A 200 -14.16 -2.88 -3.38
N ASP A 201 -14.52 -1.73 -2.81
CA ASP A 201 -14.77 -1.50 -1.39
C ASP A 201 -16.27 -1.37 -1.04
N TYR A 202 -17.16 -1.31 -2.05
CA TYR A 202 -18.61 -1.31 -1.84
C TYR A 202 -19.41 -2.06 -2.91
N GLU A 203 -20.51 -2.66 -2.48
CA GLU A 203 -21.56 -3.20 -3.34
C GLU A 203 -22.73 -2.21 -3.44
N LEU A 204 -23.43 -2.20 -4.57
CA LEU A 204 -24.60 -1.35 -4.78
C LEU A 204 -25.89 -2.17 -4.68
N ASP A 205 -26.77 -1.73 -3.79
CA ASP A 205 -28.17 -2.14 -3.76
C ASP A 205 -29.06 -1.05 -4.37
N TYR A 206 -30.24 -1.44 -4.85
CA TYR A 206 -31.15 -0.59 -5.60
C TYR A 206 -32.56 -0.69 -5.05
N GLN A 207 -33.14 0.45 -4.70
CA GLN A 207 -34.48 0.53 -4.13
C GLN A 207 -35.35 1.52 -4.91
N LEU A 208 -36.62 1.15 -5.14
CA LEU A 208 -37.57 1.99 -5.86
C LEU A 208 -38.47 2.74 -4.88
N ILE A 209 -38.24 4.04 -4.73
CA ILE A 209 -38.95 4.91 -3.77
C ILE A 209 -39.91 5.85 -4.50
N ASP A 210 -41.02 6.23 -3.86
CA ASP A 210 -41.91 7.26 -4.40
C ASP A 210 -41.26 8.65 -4.30
N SER A 211 -41.43 9.50 -5.31
CA SER A 211 -40.80 10.82 -5.36
C SER A 211 -41.27 11.77 -4.24
N GLY A 212 -42.33 11.42 -3.52
CA GLY A 212 -42.86 12.17 -2.39
C GLY A 212 -42.15 11.89 -1.06
N ASP A 213 -41.43 10.77 -0.94
CA ASP A 213 -40.68 10.40 0.26
C ASP A 213 -39.22 10.88 0.22
N SER A 214 -38.80 11.58 -0.85
CA SER A 214 -37.43 12.09 -1.01
C SER A 214 -37.26 13.50 -0.41
N ASP A 215 -37.65 13.71 0.85
CA ASP A 215 -37.43 14.97 1.56
C ASP A 215 -35.93 15.29 1.78
N ASP A 216 -35.02 14.34 1.52
CA ASP A 216 -33.58 14.46 1.79
C ASP A 216 -32.70 14.87 0.59
N PHE A 217 -33.25 15.14 -0.60
CA PHE A 217 -32.47 15.62 -1.75
C PHE A 217 -32.89 17.03 -2.22
N LYS A 218 -32.93 17.99 -1.29
CA LYS A 218 -32.63 19.39 -1.67
C LYS A 218 -31.13 19.49 -1.96
N ILE A 219 -30.74 19.19 -3.20
CA ILE A 219 -29.45 19.64 -3.71
C ILE A 219 -29.52 21.17 -3.75
N MET A 220 -28.96 21.79 -2.73
CA MET A 220 -28.68 23.22 -2.69
C MET A 220 -27.56 23.46 -3.70
N ILE A 221 -27.93 23.79 -4.93
CA ILE A 221 -27.01 24.37 -5.90
C ILE A 221 -26.71 25.78 -5.39
N ILE A 222 -25.54 25.97 -4.78
CA ILE A 222 -24.90 27.28 -4.61
C ILE A 222 -24.03 27.52 -5.84
#